data_AF-A0A971AKC9-F1
#
_entry.id   AF-A0A971AKC9-F1
#
_cell.length_a   1.000
_cell.length_b   1.000
_cell.length_c   1.000
_cell.angle_alpha   90.00
_cell.angle_beta   90.00
_cell.angle_gamma   90.00
#
_symmetry.space_group_name_H-M   'P 1'
#
loop_
_entity.id
_entity.type
_entity.pdbx_description
1 polymer ?
#
loop_
_entity_poly.entity_id
_entity_poly.type
_entity_poly.pdbx_seq_one_letter_code
_entity_poly.pdbx_strand_id
1 'polypeptide(L)'
;MKRKPMNLRTMTLIAILSALSAVLMVIYIPLPFAPTFLKFDIAEFPGPFAGFFIGPSVGVIVILLKNINKLSVTSVITWWIYKRIGNHLRSLTQSPNEKN
;
A
#
# COMPACT_ATOMS: atom_id res chain seq x y z
N MET A 1 26.86 -21.58 16.84
CA MET A 1 25.60 -20.82 17.01
C MET A 1 24.42 -21.68 16.54
N LYS A 2 23.53 -22.14 17.44
CA LYS A 2 22.31 -22.85 17.03
C LYS A 2 21.25 -21.81 16.65
N ARG A 3 20.91 -21.69 15.37
CA ARG A 3 19.79 -20.83 14.95
C ARG A 3 18.49 -21.52 15.33
N LYS A 4 17.69 -20.88 16.18
CA LYS A 4 16.31 -21.32 16.42
C LYS A 4 15.52 -21.00 15.14
N PRO A 5 14.96 -21.99 14.43
CA PRO A 5 14.19 -21.71 13.23
C PRO A 5 13.02 -20.81 13.58
N MET A 6 12.72 -19.83 12.71
CA MET A 6 11.54 -18.99 12.89
C MET A 6 10.30 -19.88 12.93
N ASN A 7 9.41 -19.60 13.87
CA ASN A 7 8.18 -20.37 13.99
C ASN A 7 7.31 -20.11 12.76
N LEU A 8 6.96 -21.17 12.03
CA LEU A 8 6.11 -21.10 10.84
C LEU A 8 4.77 -20.40 11.15
N ARG A 9 4.23 -20.61 12.37
CA ARG A 9 2.99 -19.95 12.81
C ARG A 9 3.12 -18.42 12.82
N THR A 10 4.23 -17.91 13.31
CA THR A 10 4.49 -16.46 13.34
C THR A 10 4.57 -15.89 11.93
N MET A 11 5.24 -16.60 11.03
CA MET A 11 5.37 -16.17 9.63
C MET A 11 4.02 -16.17 8.90
N THR A 12 3.20 -17.21 9.11
CA THR A 12 1.84 -17.27 8.57
C THR A 12 0.95 -16.15 9.11
N LEU A 13 1.03 -15.85 10.42
CA LEU A 13 0.26 -14.74 11.00
C LEU A 13 0.68 -13.39 10.41
N ILE A 14 1.98 -13.12 10.25
CA ILE A 14 2.47 -11.91 9.58
C ILE A 14 1.88 -11.77 8.17
N ALA A 15 1.88 -12.86 7.40
CA ALA A 15 1.34 -12.87 6.04
C ALA A 15 -0.18 -12.59 6.03
N ILE A 16 -0.95 -13.25 6.90
CA ILE A 16 -2.40 -13.06 7.00
C ILE A 16 -2.74 -11.64 7.45
N LEU A 17 -2.08 -11.10 8.49
CA LEU A 17 -2.34 -9.74 8.97
C LEU A 17 -1.94 -8.67 7.95
N SER A 18 -0.85 -8.88 7.20
CA SER A 18 -0.47 -8.00 6.09
C SER A 18 -1.49 -8.03 4.96
N ALA A 19 -2.00 -9.22 4.60
CA ALA A 19 -3.05 -9.36 3.59
C ALA A 19 -4.37 -8.72 4.05
N LEU A 20 -4.75 -8.93 5.32
CA LEU A 20 -5.94 -8.32 5.91
C LEU A 20 -5.85 -6.79 5.86
N SER A 21 -4.69 -6.23 6.22
CA SER A 21 -4.43 -4.80 6.10
C SER A 21 -4.59 -4.29 4.67
N ALA A 22 -4.08 -5.02 3.67
CA ALA A 22 -4.26 -4.66 2.27
C ALA A 22 -5.74 -4.63 1.84
N VAL A 23 -6.55 -5.59 2.30
CA VAL A 23 -8.00 -5.63 2.02
C VAL A 23 -8.74 -4.47 2.70
N LEU A 24 -8.43 -4.21 3.97
CA LEU A 24 -9.03 -3.13 4.75
C LEU A 24 -8.77 -1.74 4.15
N MET A 25 -7.75 -1.61 3.32
CA MET A 25 -7.38 -0.34 2.67
C MET A 25 -8.45 0.18 1.69
N VAL A 26 -9.39 -0.69 1.28
CA VAL A 26 -10.55 -0.33 0.46
C VAL A 26 -11.59 0.46 1.27
N ILE A 27 -11.64 0.26 2.58
CA ILE A 27 -12.65 0.84 3.48
C ILE A 27 -12.05 2.09 4.14
N TYR A 28 -12.35 3.28 3.61
CA TYR A 28 -12.00 4.56 4.23
C TYR A 28 -13.27 5.32 4.62
N ILE A 29 -13.30 5.82 5.86
CA ILE A 29 -14.43 6.59 6.38
C ILE A 29 -13.98 8.04 6.55
N PRO A 30 -14.59 9.02 5.86
CA PRO A 30 -14.34 10.42 6.11
C PRO A 30 -14.93 10.80 7.47
N LEU A 31 -14.12 11.36 8.36
CA LEU A 31 -14.57 11.78 9.68
C LEU A 31 -15.33 13.11 9.57
N PRO A 32 -16.56 13.22 10.09
CA PRO A 32 -17.38 14.43 9.94
C PRO A 32 -16.85 15.66 10.72
N PHE A 33 -15.96 15.44 11.68
CA PHE A 33 -15.39 16.50 12.54
C PHE A 33 -13.92 16.80 12.23
N ALA A 34 -13.32 16.11 11.26
CA ALA A 34 -11.91 16.27 10.91
C ALA A 34 -11.74 16.92 9.52
N PRO A 35 -10.64 17.65 9.28
CA PRO A 35 -10.33 18.17 7.96
C PRO A 35 -10.27 17.05 6.91
N THR A 36 -10.67 17.34 5.67
CA THR A 36 -10.85 16.37 4.56
C THR A 36 -9.61 15.54 4.21
N PHE A 37 -8.44 15.94 4.67
CA PHE A 37 -7.18 15.22 4.48
C PHE A 37 -6.96 14.10 5.52
N LEU A 38 -7.62 14.17 6.69
CA LEU A 38 -7.53 13.15 7.74
C LEU A 38 -8.60 12.08 7.52
N LYS A 39 -8.23 11.07 6.75
CA LYS A 39 -9.06 9.88 6.52
C LYS A 39 -8.72 8.83 7.57
N PHE A 40 -9.74 8.24 8.17
CA PHE A 40 -9.54 7.13 9.09
C PHE A 40 -9.16 5.88 8.29
N ASP A 41 -7.90 5.42 8.40
CA ASP A 41 -7.38 4.23 7.72
C ASP A 41 -7.49 3.00 8.64
N ILE A 42 -8.60 2.27 8.53
CA ILE A 42 -8.84 1.05 9.31
C ILE A 42 -7.76 -0.02 8.99
N ALA A 43 -7.08 0.08 7.85
CA ALA A 43 -5.99 -0.81 7.53
C ALA A 43 -4.75 -0.62 8.41
N GLU A 44 -4.66 0.39 9.27
CA GLU A 44 -3.56 0.53 10.22
C GLU A 44 -3.69 -0.38 11.44
N PHE A 45 -4.89 -0.85 11.78
CA PHE A 45 -5.14 -1.70 12.96
C PHE A 45 -4.41 -3.06 12.98
N PRO A 46 -4.24 -3.79 11.86
CA PRO A 46 -3.56 -5.08 11.88
C PRO A 46 -2.10 -5.03 12.35
N GLY A 47 -1.41 -3.91 12.17
CA GLY A 47 -0.01 -3.74 12.59
C GLY A 47 0.16 -3.73 14.11
N PRO A 48 -0.47 -2.79 14.83
CA PRO A 48 -0.50 -2.77 16.29
C PRO A 48 -1.09 -4.05 16.89
N PHE A 49 -2.08 -4.67 16.23
CA PHE A 49 -2.61 -5.96 16.66
C PHE A 49 -1.52 -7.06 16.63
N ALA A 50 -0.80 -7.23 15.52
CA ALA A 50 0.35 -8.13 15.47
C ALA A 50 1.42 -7.80 16.53
N GLY A 51 1.65 -6.50 16.76
CA GLY A 51 2.56 -5.98 17.77
C GLY A 51 2.21 -6.42 19.20
N PHE A 52 0.94 -6.33 19.58
CA PHE A 52 0.48 -6.69 20.93
C PHE A 52 0.41 -8.21 21.15
N PHE A 53 0.03 -9.00 20.13
CA PHE A 53 -0.15 -10.44 20.30
C PHE A 53 1.13 -11.26 20.15
N ILE A 54 2.07 -10.85 19.29
CA ILE A 54 3.27 -11.63 18.96
C ILE A 54 4.55 -10.94 19.43
N GLY A 55 4.59 -9.61 19.36
CA GLY A 55 5.71 -8.79 19.81
C GLY A 55 5.91 -7.54 18.93
N PRO A 56 6.53 -6.48 19.47
CA PRO A 56 6.60 -5.17 18.81
C PRO A 56 7.33 -5.21 17.46
N SER A 57 8.36 -6.05 17.33
CA SER A 57 9.10 -6.24 16.07
C SER A 57 8.20 -6.77 14.94
N VAL A 58 7.25 -7.65 15.28
CA VAL A 58 6.32 -8.25 14.32
C VAL A 58 5.31 -7.22 13.83
N GLY A 59 4.83 -6.33 14.72
CA GLY A 59 3.96 -5.22 14.32
C GLY A 59 4.63 -4.28 13.33
N VAL A 60 5.90 -3.93 13.55
CA VAL A 60 6.70 -3.11 12.62
C VAL A 60 6.82 -3.79 11.25
N ILE A 61 7.09 -5.10 11.22
CA ILE A 61 7.19 -5.87 9.97
C ILE A 61 5.88 -5.85 9.19
N VAL A 62 4.74 -6.04 9.86
CA VAL A 62 3.41 -6.02 9.21
C VAL A 62 3.10 -4.65 8.60
N ILE A 63 3.41 -3.56 9.32
CA ILE A 63 3.21 -2.19 8.83
C ILE A 63 4.10 -1.92 7.61
N LEU A 64 5.36 -2.38 7.66
CA LEU A 64 6.29 -2.25 6.54
C LEU A 64 5.76 -2.96 5.29
N LEU A 65 5.28 -4.20 5.44
CA LEU A 65 4.73 -5.00 4.33
C LEU A 65 3.48 -4.36 3.72
N LYS A 66 2.56 -3.85 4.55
CA LYS A 66 1.40 -3.07 4.09
C LYS A 66 1.83 -1.89 3.23
N ASN A 67 2.78 -1.09 3.72
CA ASN A 67 3.20 0.13 3.05
C ASN A 67 3.88 -0.15 1.71
N ILE A 68 4.70 -1.20 1.62
CA ILE A 68 5.29 -1.65 0.36
C ILE A 68 4.20 -2.03 -0.64
N ASN A 69 3.19 -2.79 -0.21
CA ASN A 69 2.08 -3.19 -1.08
C ASN A 69 1.29 -1.97 -1.59
N LYS A 70 0.96 -1.03 -0.68
CA LYS A 70 0.29 0.23 -1.00
C LYS A 70 1.08 1.06 -2.03
N LEU A 71 2.39 1.19 -1.82
CA LEU A 71 3.28 1.92 -2.73
C LEU A 71 3.35 1.26 -4.10
N SER A 72 3.46 -0.07 -4.16
CA SER A 72 3.54 -0.80 -5.43
C SER A 72 2.30 -0.57 -6.30
N VAL A 73 1.11 -0.76 -5.73
CA VAL A 73 -0.16 -0.55 -6.44
C VAL A 73 -0.32 0.90 -6.89
N THR A 74 -0.05 1.86 -5.99
CA THR A 74 -0.20 3.30 -6.29
C THR A 74 0.79 3.76 -7.36
N SER A 75 2.03 3.26 -7.32
CA SER A 75 3.09 3.66 -8.26
C SER A 75 2.79 3.16 -9.67
N VAL A 76 2.32 1.92 -9.80
CA VAL A 76 1.95 1.32 -11.10
C VAL A 76 0.78 2.08 -11.73
N ILE A 77 -0.26 2.39 -10.95
CA ILE A 77 -1.43 3.13 -11.43
C ILE A 77 -1.03 4.55 -11.86
N THR A 78 -0.25 5.26 -11.05
CA THR A 78 0.21 6.62 -11.36
C THR A 78 1.03 6.65 -12.64
N TRP A 79 1.99 5.73 -12.79
CA TRP A 79 2.80 5.63 -14.00
C TRP A 79 1.95 5.33 -15.25
N TRP A 80 0.99 4.42 -15.13
CA TRP A 80 0.09 4.05 -16.24
C TRP A 80 -0.77 5.24 -16.70
N ILE A 81 -1.36 5.99 -15.77
CA ILE A 81 -2.15 7.19 -16.07
C ILE A 81 -1.28 8.24 -16.77
N TYR A 82 -0.09 8.53 -16.24
CA TYR A 82 0.80 9.53 -16.80
C TYR A 82 1.21 9.18 -18.24
N LYS A 83 1.53 7.91 -18.48
CA LYS A 83 1.85 7.40 -19.82
C LYS A 83 0.65 7.44 -20.76
N ARG A 84 -0.55 7.12 -20.27
CA ARG A 84 -1.79 7.14 -21.07
C ARG A 84 -2.13 8.56 -21.52
N ILE A 85 -2.09 9.52 -20.60
CA ILE A 85 -2.34 10.93 -20.90
C ILE A 85 -1.23 11.48 -21.81
N GLY A 86 0.03 11.20 -21.51
CA GLY A 86 1.16 11.64 -22.34
C GLY A 86 1.07 11.15 -23.79
N ASN A 87 0.64 9.90 -24.02
CA ASN A 87 0.39 9.39 -25.36
C ASN A 87 -0.76 10.12 -26.07
N HIS A 88 -1.81 10.49 -25.34
CA HIS A 88 -2.95 11.23 -25.90
C HIS A 88 -2.57 12.69 -26.20
N LEU A 89 -1.82 13.35 -25.33
CA LEU A 89 -1.30 14.70 -25.58
C LEU A 89 -0.33 14.72 -26.76
N ARG A 90 0.52 13.70 -26.92
CA ARG A 90 1.38 13.57 -28.11
C ARG A 90 0.58 13.45 -29.40
N SER A 91 -0.59 12.81 -29.40
CA SER A 91 -1.48 12.80 -30.57
C SER A 91 -2.15 14.15 -30.86
N LEU A 92 -2.30 15.03 -29.85
CA LEU A 92 -2.84 16.38 -30.01
C LEU A 92 -1.75 17.42 -30.33
N THR A 93 -0.51 17.15 -29.95
CA THR A 93 0.67 17.99 -30.21
C THR A 93 1.40 17.59 -31.50
N GLN A 94 0.98 16.52 -32.19
CA GLN A 94 1.35 16.27 -33.58
C GLN A 94 0.73 17.34 -34.49
N SER A 95 1.28 18.55 -34.42
CA SER A 95 1.07 19.61 -35.38
C SER A 95 1.72 19.19 -36.71
N PRO A 96 1.03 19.35 -37.86
CA PRO A 96 1.40 18.76 -39.14
C PRO A 96 2.68 19.30 -39.82
N ASN A 97 3.58 20.00 -39.12
CA ASN A 97 4.71 20.72 -39.73
C ASN A 97 6.10 20.27 -39.25
N GLU A 98 6.34 18.95 -39.20
CA GLU A 98 7.67 18.34 -38.97
C GLU A 98 7.85 17.11 -39.88
N LYS A 99 7.32 17.17 -41.11
CA LYS A 99 7.45 16.12 -42.14
C LYS A 99 7.98 16.66 -43.48
N ASN A 100 8.78 17.73 -43.46
CA ASN A 100 9.58 18.20 -44.60
C ASN A 100 11.01 18.46 -44.14
#